data_AF-A0A8X6PH91-F1
#
_entry.id   AF-A0A8X6PH91-F1
#
_cell.length_a   1.000
_cell.length_b   1.000
_cell.length_c   1.000
_cell.angle_alpha   90.00
_cell.angle_beta   90.00
_cell.angle_gamma   90.00
#
_symmetry.space_group_name_H-M   'P 1'
#
loop_
_entity.id
_entity.type
_entity.pdbx_description
1 polymer ?
#
loop_
_entity_poly.entity_id
_entity_poly.type
_entity_poly.pdbx_seq_one_letter_code
_entity_poly.pdbx_strand_id
1 'polypeptide(L)'
;MNPSGDLFLCDELRSGRPYALNDEEFQAAIEKDSSLTRGELAKQFNVTNETVILHLHLLGKKYRLSKWVPRMLLEAHKKQQMITCISLLSFHRNTSIFNQELTNDKM
;
A
#
# COMPACT_ATOMS: atom_id res chain seq x y z
N MET A 1 22.56 39.67 14.31
CA MET A 1 23.04 38.40 13.72
C MET A 1 22.06 37.32 14.14
N ASN A 2 21.26 36.79 13.21
CA ASN A 2 20.37 35.66 13.48
C ASN A 2 21.11 34.36 13.11
N PRO A 3 21.26 33.36 13.98
CA PRO A 3 21.55 32.02 13.54
C PRO A 3 20.22 31.29 13.42
N SER A 4 19.65 31.30 12.21
CA SER A 4 18.56 30.39 11.88
C SER A 4 19.16 28.99 11.89
N GLY A 5 18.95 28.27 12.98
CA GLY A 5 19.38 26.88 13.17
C GLY A 5 18.50 25.97 12.32
N ASP A 6 18.81 25.90 11.04
CA ASP A 6 18.15 25.01 10.11
C ASP A 6 18.81 23.63 10.22
N LEU A 7 18.33 22.83 11.17
CA LEU A 7 18.81 21.48 11.41
C LEU A 7 18.16 20.51 10.40
N PHE A 8 18.36 20.76 9.10
CA PHE A 8 18.12 19.74 8.09
C PHE A 8 19.31 18.79 8.08
N LEU A 9 19.27 17.81 8.99
CA LEU A 9 20.15 16.65 9.00
C LEU A 9 19.76 15.74 7.83
N CYS A 10 20.00 16.22 6.60
CA CYS A 10 20.02 15.37 5.42
C CYS A 10 21.33 14.60 5.49
N ASP A 11 21.30 13.39 6.05
CA ASP A 11 22.38 12.42 5.90
C ASP A 11 22.55 12.14 4.40
N GLU A 12 23.51 12.82 3.79
CA GLU A 12 23.94 12.52 2.42
C GLU A 12 24.47 11.08 2.36
N LEU A 13 24.21 10.40 1.25
CA LEU A 13 24.69 9.04 0.98
C LEU A 13 26.23 9.00 1.10
N ARG A 14 26.73 8.45 2.22
CA ARG A 14 28.16 8.17 2.41
C ARG A 14 28.67 7.28 1.27
N SER A 15 29.55 7.82 0.43
CA SER A 15 30.15 7.19 -0.76
C SER A 15 31.19 6.09 -0.44
N GLY A 16 30.93 5.25 0.56
CA GLY A 16 31.96 4.37 1.14
C GLY A 16 31.76 2.87 0.91
N ARG A 17 30.54 2.41 0.60
CA ARG A 17 30.27 0.97 0.38
C ARG A 17 29.19 0.79 -0.69
N PRO A 18 29.47 0.05 -1.79
CA PRO A 18 28.41 -0.33 -2.71
C PRO A 18 27.41 -1.16 -1.93
N TYR A 19 26.20 -0.65 -1.87
CA TYR A 19 25.13 -1.35 -1.21
C TYR A 19 24.72 -2.50 -2.12
N ALA A 20 24.96 -3.73 -1.70
CA ALA A 20 24.73 -4.92 -2.52
C ALA A 20 23.23 -5.27 -2.65
N LEU A 21 22.32 -4.31 -2.44
CA LEU A 21 20.91 -4.48 -2.74
C LEU A 21 20.61 -3.85 -4.07
N ASN A 22 20.07 -4.66 -4.98
CA ASN A 22 19.53 -4.16 -6.22
C ASN A 22 18.21 -3.45 -5.91
N ASP A 23 18.17 -2.14 -6.11
CA ASP A 23 16.95 -1.33 -5.89
C ASP A 23 15.76 -1.83 -6.70
N GLU A 24 16.01 -2.34 -7.92
CA GLU A 24 14.98 -2.93 -8.79
C GLU A 24 14.35 -4.18 -8.17
N GLU A 25 15.17 -5.06 -7.59
CA GLU A 25 14.73 -6.30 -6.94
C GLU A 25 13.99 -5.99 -5.63
N PHE A 26 14.50 -5.01 -4.88
CA PHE A 26 13.88 -4.53 -3.65
C PHE A 26 12.51 -3.88 -3.92
N GLN A 27 12.41 -3.06 -4.97
CA GLN A 27 11.15 -2.48 -5.40
C GLN A 27 10.16 -3.55 -5.87
N ALA A 28 10.60 -4.54 -6.66
CA ALA A 28 9.76 -5.63 -7.13
C ALA A 28 9.18 -6.47 -5.97
N ALA A 29 9.97 -6.71 -4.91
CA ALA A 29 9.50 -7.42 -3.73
C ALA A 29 8.40 -6.63 -2.99
N ILE A 30 8.54 -5.31 -2.87
CA ILE A 30 7.53 -4.44 -2.23
C ILE A 30 6.25 -4.36 -3.07
N GLU A 31 6.36 -4.30 -4.40
CA GLU A 31 5.20 -4.25 -5.30
C GLU A 31 4.43 -5.57 -5.32
N LYS A 32 5.14 -6.70 -5.22
CA LYS A 32 4.52 -8.02 -5.10
C LYS A 32 3.75 -8.15 -3.79
N ASP A 33 4.36 -7.81 -2.66
CA ASP A 33 3.76 -7.95 -1.34
C ASP A 33 3.97 -6.70 -0.49
N SER A 34 3.08 -5.72 -0.65
CA SER A 34 3.12 -4.45 0.11
C SER A 34 2.89 -4.59 1.61
N SER A 35 2.54 -5.78 2.09
CA SER A 35 2.30 -6.08 3.51
C SER A 35 3.55 -6.51 4.27
N LEU A 36 4.70 -6.67 3.58
CA LEU A 36 5.94 -7.11 4.20
C LEU A 36 6.44 -6.12 5.26
N THR A 37 6.86 -6.67 6.39
CA THR A 37 7.49 -5.92 7.47
C THR A 37 8.98 -5.69 7.20
N ARG A 38 9.56 -4.66 7.85
CA ARG A 38 11.00 -4.34 7.72
C ARG A 38 11.89 -5.54 8.05
N GLY A 39 11.53 -6.33 9.06
CA GLY A 39 12.28 -7.51 9.48
C GLY A 39 12.19 -8.67 8.49
N GLU A 40 11.05 -8.82 7.80
CA GLU A 40 10.91 -9.81 6.73
C GLU A 40 11.73 -9.40 5.50
N LEU A 41 11.70 -8.13 5.12
CA LEU A 41 12.56 -7.59 4.06
C LEU A 41 14.05 -7.75 4.40
N ALA A 42 14.44 -7.44 5.64
CA ALA A 42 15.81 -7.61 6.11
C ALA A 42 16.28 -9.07 6.02
N LYS A 43 15.43 -10.04 6.39
CA LYS A 43 15.72 -11.47 6.24
C LYS A 43 15.78 -11.90 4.78
N GLN A 44 14.84 -11.45 3.96
CA GLN A 44 14.74 -11.83 2.54
C GLN A 44 15.98 -11.37 1.76
N PHE A 45 16.44 -10.16 2.03
CA PHE A 45 17.59 -9.56 1.36
C PHE A 45 18.91 -9.77 2.14
N ASN A 46 18.91 -10.51 3.25
CA ASN A 46 20.05 -10.75 4.13
C ASN A 46 20.80 -9.47 4.56
N VAL A 47 20.03 -8.45 4.93
CA VAL A 47 20.53 -7.12 5.30
C VAL A 47 20.01 -6.66 6.66
N THR A 48 20.61 -5.59 7.18
CA THR A 48 20.17 -5.00 8.44
C THR A 48 18.86 -4.22 8.28
N ASN A 49 18.12 -4.05 9.37
CA ASN A 49 16.87 -3.26 9.35
C ASN A 49 17.11 -1.78 8.99
N GLU A 50 18.22 -1.20 9.47
CA GLU A 50 18.65 0.17 9.12
C GLU A 50 18.78 0.33 7.62
N THR A 51 19.30 -0.73 7.00
CA THR A 51 19.53 -0.76 5.58
C THR A 51 18.22 -0.68 4.78
N VAL A 52 17.26 -1.50 5.15
CA VAL A 52 15.91 -1.51 4.56
C VAL A 52 15.24 -0.14 4.70
N ILE A 53 15.43 0.55 5.84
CA ILE A 53 14.86 1.88 6.07
C ILE A 53 15.46 2.91 5.11
N LEU A 54 16.77 2.91 4.93
CA LEU A 54 17.46 3.82 4.00
C LEU A 54 16.96 3.60 2.57
N HIS A 55 16.86 2.35 2.12
CA HIS A 55 16.41 2.03 0.76
C HIS A 55 14.94 2.40 0.53
N LEU A 56 14.07 2.17 1.51
CA LEU A 56 12.69 2.65 1.46
C LEU A 56 12.61 4.18 1.31
N HIS A 57 13.48 4.91 2.01
CA HIS A 57 13.55 6.36 1.91
C HIS A 57 14.04 6.82 0.54
N LEU A 58 15.08 6.19 -0.02
CA LEU A 58 15.59 6.48 -1.37
C LEU A 58 14.52 6.26 -2.45
N LEU A 59 13.74 5.18 -2.33
CA LEU A 59 12.63 4.90 -3.24
C LEU A 59 11.37 5.76 -3.01
N GLY A 60 11.39 6.67 -2.03
CA GLY A 60 10.24 7.48 -1.65
C GLY A 60 9.05 6.67 -1.12
N LYS A 61 9.27 5.42 -0.71
CA LYS A 61 8.21 4.54 -0.21
C LYS A 61 8.00 4.83 1.27
N LYS A 62 6.75 5.14 1.65
CA LYS A 62 6.33 5.32 3.04
C LYS A 62 5.50 4.13 3.50
N TYR A 63 5.75 3.68 4.72
CA TYR A 63 4.88 2.70 5.37
C TYR A 63 3.44 3.26 5.45
N ARG A 64 2.49 2.47 4.96
CA ARG A 64 1.06 2.74 5.08
C ARG A 64 0.41 1.55 5.78
N LEU A 65 -0.44 1.84 6.77
CA LEU A 65 -1.26 0.82 7.39
C LEU A 65 -2.19 0.21 6.33
N SER A 66 -2.39 -1.11 6.40
CA SER A 66 -3.38 -1.78 5.57
C SER A 66 -4.76 -1.17 5.84
N LYS A 67 -5.54 -0.96 4.77
CA LYS A 67 -6.92 -0.50 4.92
C LYS A 67 -7.73 -1.62 5.58
N TRP A 68 -8.54 -1.28 6.59
CA TRP A 68 -9.43 -2.24 7.21
C TRP A 68 -10.47 -2.71 6.20
N VAL A 69 -10.50 -4.02 5.93
CA VAL A 69 -11.48 -4.65 5.05
C VAL A 69 -12.42 -5.46 5.95
N PRO A 70 -13.73 -5.13 6.03
CA PRO A 70 -14.65 -5.70 7.01
C PRO A 70 -14.80 -7.23 6.96
N ARG A 71 -14.44 -7.86 5.84
CA ARG A 71 -14.57 -9.30 5.65
C ARG A 71 -13.54 -9.82 4.66
N MET A 72 -12.88 -10.93 5.00
CA MET A 72 -12.15 -11.72 4.00
C MET A 72 -13.17 -12.33 3.03
N LEU A 73 -13.22 -11.79 1.81
CA LEU A 73 -14.10 -12.29 0.77
C LEU A 73 -13.43 -13.49 0.10
N LEU A 74 -14.04 -14.67 0.24
CA LEU A 74 -13.73 -15.84 -0.59
C LEU A 74 -13.95 -15.47 -2.07
N GLU A 75 -13.20 -16.07 -3.00
CA GLU A 75 -13.31 -15.80 -4.43
C GLU A 75 -14.75 -15.96 -4.97
N ALA A 76 -15.52 -16.91 -4.41
CA ALA A 76 -16.93 -17.08 -4.74
C ALA A 76 -17.78 -15.85 -4.36
N HIS A 77 -17.54 -15.26 -3.18
CA HIS A 77 -18.24 -14.05 -2.74
C HIS A 77 -17.86 -12.83 -3.58
N LYS A 78 -16.59 -12.72 -4.01
CA LYS A 78 -16.16 -11.65 -4.92
C LYS A 78 -16.88 -11.74 -6.27
N LYS A 79 -16.97 -12.95 -6.85
CA LYS A 79 -17.68 -13.18 -8.11
C LYS A 79 -19.16 -12.84 -7.98
N GLN A 80 -19.80 -13.28 -6.90
CA GLN A 80 -21.21 -12.98 -6.65
C GLN A 80 -21.44 -11.47 -6.50
N GLN A 81 -20.61 -10.77 -5.71
CA GLN A 81 -20.68 -9.31 -5.59
C GLN A 81 -20.52 -8.62 -6.94
N MET A 82 -19.54 -9.04 -7.76
CA MET A 82 -19.31 -8.47 -9.08
C MET A 82 -20.55 -8.62 -9.98
N ILE A 83 -21.14 -9.81 -10.03
CA ILE A 83 -22.35 -10.08 -10.84
C ILE A 83 -23.51 -9.22 -10.36
N THR A 84 -23.74 -9.15 -9.04
CA THR A 84 -24.80 -8.33 -8.46
C THR A 84 -24.62 -6.84 -8.81
N CYS A 85 -23.41 -6.30 -8.68
CA CYS A 85 -23.11 -4.92 -9.04
C CYS A 85 -23.32 -4.64 -10.52
N ILE A 86 -22.89 -5.53 -11.42
CA ILE A 86 -23.06 -5.36 -12.88
C ILE A 86 -24.55 -5.38 -13.25
N SER A 87 -25.33 -6.28 -12.62
CA SER A 87 -26.77 -6.38 -12.83
C SER A 87 -27.49 -5.10 -12.37
N LEU A 88 -27.18 -4.61 -11.16
CA LEU A 88 -27.69 -3.35 -10.63
C LEU A 88 -27.35 -2.16 -11.53
N LEU A 89 -26.10 -2.03 -11.96
CA LEU A 89 -25.65 -0.95 -12.84
C LEU A 89 -26.36 -0.96 -14.19
N SER A 90 -26.51 -2.14 -14.80
CA SER A 90 -27.19 -2.31 -16.09
C SER A 90 -28.68 -2.00 -15.96
N PHE A 91 -29.30 -2.42 -14.86
CA PHE A 91 -30.70 -2.14 -14.56
C PHE A 91 -30.94 -0.65 -14.32
N HIS A 92 -30.08 0.01 -13.55
CA HIS A 92 -30.13 1.45 -13.28
C HIS A 92 -29.93 2.29 -14.56
N ARG A 93 -29.12 1.83 -15.51
CA ARG A 93 -28.94 2.51 -16.80
C ARG A 93 -30.20 2.46 -17.68
N ASN A 94 -31.03 1.44 -17.49
CA ASN A 94 -32.22 1.17 -18.30
C ASN A 94 -33.52 1.58 -17.61
N THR A 95 -33.51 1.88 -16.31
CA THR A 95 -34.72 2.20 -15.52
C THR A 95 -34.45 3.31 -14.50
N SER A 96 -35.36 4.29 -14.38
CA SER A 96 -35.29 5.42 -13.43
C SER A 96 -35.72 5.01 -12.01
N ILE A 97 -35.13 3.94 -11.48
CA ILE A 97 -35.52 3.29 -10.20
C ILE A 97 -35.06 4.01 -8.93
N PHE A 98 -34.21 5.03 -9.03
CA PHE A 98 -33.70 5.75 -7.85
C PHE A 98 -34.81 6.42 -7.02
N ASN A 99 -36.00 6.59 -7.58
CA ASN A 99 -37.15 7.20 -6.90
C ASN A 99 -38.04 6.19 -6.12
N GLN A 100 -37.73 4.89 -6.11
CA GLN A 100 -38.56 3.85 -5.48
C GLN A 100 -37.84 3.00 -4.40
N GLU A 101 -36.54 3.21 -4.19
CA GLU A 101 -35.76 2.46 -3.21
C GLU A 101 -35.94 3.05 -1.80
N LEU A 102 -36.68 2.35 -0.93
CA LEU A 102 -36.63 2.57 0.52
C LEU A 102 -35.56 1.65 1.12
N THR A 103 -34.37 2.18 1.38
CA THR A 103 -33.29 1.41 2.02
C THR A 103 -33.50 1.39 3.53
N ASN A 104 -33.93 0.25 4.06
CA ASN A 104 -33.91 -0.01 5.50
C ASN A 104 -32.73 -0.93 5.82
N ASP A 105 -31.69 -0.40 6.45
CA ASP A 105 -30.88 -1.24 7.34
C ASP A 105 -31.54 -1.20 8.73
N LYS A 106 -31.66 -2.38 9.36
CA LYS A 106 -32.16 -2.45 10.73
C LYS A 106 -30.95 -2.32 11.65
N MET A 107 -31.04 -1.37 12.60
CA MET A 107 -30.09 -1.20 13.70
C MET A 107 -30.01 -2.44 14.60
#